data_AF-A0A3N5IJ40-F1
#
_entry.id   AF-A0A3N5IJ40-F1
#
_cell.length_a   1.000
_cell.length_b   1.000
_cell.length_c   1.000
_cell.angle_alpha   90.00
_cell.angle_beta   90.00
_cell.angle_gamma   90.00
#
_symmetry.space_group_name_H-M   'P 1'
#
loop_
_entity.id
_entity.type
_entity.pdbx_description
1 polymer ?
#
loop_
_entity_poly.entity_id
_entity_poly.type
_entity_poly.pdbx_seq_one_letter_code
_entity_poly.pdbx_strand_id
1 'polypeptide(L)' 'MLLVTHDLEFAAEQAPRWLVLSGGKIIADGSPEAVMADRQAMAAAGLRPTQRFELSQMLGNLA' A
#
# COMPACT_ATOMS: atom_id res chain seq x y z
N MET A 1 12.21 -7.26 -11.45
CA MET A 1 12.79 -6.03 -10.85
C MET A 1 12.44 -6.00 -9.38
N LEU A 2 13.35 -5.55 -8.51
CA LEU A 2 13.08 -5.32 -7.09
C LEU A 2 13.28 -3.83 -6.80
N LEU A 3 12.24 -3.19 -6.26
CA LEU A 3 12.24 -1.80 -5.83
C LEU A 3 11.98 -1.76 -4.32
N VAL A 4 12.78 -0.99 -3.59
CA VAL A 4 12.59 -0.72 -2.16
C VAL A 4 12.42 0.78 -2.00
N THR A 5 11.26 1.21 -1.53
CA THR A 5 10.96 2.62 -1.31
C THR A 5 9.93 2.77 -0.19
N HIS A 6 9.92 3.95 0.42
CA HIS A 6 8.84 4.40 1.31
C HIS A 6 7.82 5.29 0.58
N ASP A 7 8.11 5.67 -0.68
CA ASP A 7 7.22 6.43 -1.54
C ASP A 7 6.22 5.48 -2.22
N LEU A 8 5.00 5.46 -1.69
CA LEU A 8 3.94 4.60 -2.18
C LEU A 8 3.31 5.09 -3.48
N GLU A 9 3.42 6.38 -3.82
CA GLU A 9 2.93 6.87 -5.11
C GLU A 9 3.80 6.32 -6.23
N PHE A 10 5.11 6.45 -6.07
CA PHE A 10 6.07 5.86 -6.99
C PHE A 10 5.94 4.33 -7.04
N ALA A 11 5.81 3.66 -5.89
CA ALA A 11 5.65 2.20 -5.86
C ALA A 11 4.39 1.73 -6.59
N ALA A 12 3.30 2.50 -6.55
CA ALA A 12 2.03 2.13 -7.19
C ALA A 12 2.10 2.21 -8.72
N GLU A 13 2.98 3.07 -9.24
CA GLU A 13 3.20 3.21 -10.69
C GLU A 13 4.17 2.16 -11.23
N GLN A 14 5.16 1.76 -10.43
CA GLN A 14 6.26 0.90 -10.91
C GLN A 14 6.10 -0.59 -10.58
N ALA A 15 5.34 -0.93 -9.53
CA ALA A 15 5.31 -2.30 -9.00
C ALA A 15 3.87 -2.85 -8.84
N PRO A 16 3.51 -3.93 -9.56
CA PRO A 16 2.17 -4.53 -9.47
C PRO A 16 1.99 -5.47 -8.26
N ARG A 17 3.08 -5.80 -7.54
CA ARG A 17 3.06 -6.60 -6.31
C ARG A 17 3.91 -5.92 -5.26
N TRP A 18 3.37 -5.80 -4.06
CA TRP A 18 4.01 -5.18 -2.92
C TRP A 18 4.28 -6.22 -1.83
N LEU A 19 5.40 -6.04 -1.14
CA LEU A 19 5.72 -6.71 0.12
C LEU A 19 5.91 -5.61 1.16
N VAL A 20 5.16 -5.67 2.26
CA VAL A 20 5.33 -4.74 3.38
C VAL A 20 6.13 -5.42 4.47
N LEU A 21 7.19 -4.76 4.92
CA LEU A 21 8.05 -5.25 5.98
C LEU A 21 7.89 -4.43 7.26
N SER A 22 7.80 -5.12 8.40
CA SER A 22 7.89 -4.52 9.73
C SER A 22 8.53 -5.51 10.71
N GLY A 23 9.42 -5.03 11.58
CA GLY A 23 10.11 -5.87 12.57
C GLY A 23 10.87 -7.06 11.98
N GLY A 24 11.44 -6.92 10.78
CA GLY A 24 12.19 -7.99 10.09
C GLY A 24 11.31 -9.10 9.50
N LYS A 25 9.99 -8.91 9.42
CA LYS A 25 9.04 -9.86 8.84
C LYS A 25 8.25 -9.21 7.71
N ILE A 26 7.84 -10.01 6.73
CA ILE A 26 6.82 -9.62 5.76
C ILE A 26 5.47 -9.71 6.48
N ILE A 27 4.75 -8.59 6.51
CA ILE A 27 3.46 -8.47 7.18
C ILE A 27 2.29 -8.33 6.20
N ALA A 28 2.55 -8.02 4.94
CA ALA A 28 1.57 -8.06 3.84
C ALA A 28 2.25 -8.38 2.51
N ASP A 29 1.51 -9.06 1.62
CA ASP A 29 1.93 -9.47 0.28
C ASP A 29 0.72 -9.46 -0.64
N GLY A 30 0.72 -8.63 -1.69
CA GLY A 30 -0.42 -8.52 -2.58
C GLY A 30 -0.31 -7.39 -3.60
N SER A 31 -1.43 -7.07 -4.26
CA SER A 31 -1.51 -5.90 -5.14
C SER A 31 -1.44 -4.60 -4.33
N PRO A 32 -1.08 -3.46 -4.94
CA PRO A 32 -1.07 -2.17 -4.28
C PRO A 32 -2.40 -1.86 -3.57
N GLU A 33 -3.53 -2.14 -4.22
CA GLU A 33 -4.87 -1.88 -3.69
C GLU A 33 -5.19 -2.76 -2.48
N ALA A 34 -4.87 -4.06 -2.56
CA ALA A 34 -5.10 -4.98 -1.45
C ALA A 34 -4.25 -4.61 -0.23
N VAL A 35 -2.99 -4.23 -0.46
CA VAL A 35 -2.06 -3.83 0.59
C VAL A 35 -2.44 -2.47 1.19
N MET A 36 -2.84 -1.49 0.38
CA MET A 36 -3.35 -0.19 0.87
C MET A 36 -4.69 -0.30 1.60
N ALA A 37 -5.53 -1.29 1.26
CA ALA A 37 -6.77 -1.56 1.99
C ALA A 37 -6.52 -2.19 3.37
N ASP A 38 -5.38 -2.85 3.58
CA ASP A 38 -4.99 -3.42 4.86
C ASP A 38 -4.48 -2.33 5.82
N ARG A 39 -5.41 -1.76 6.58
CA ARG A 39 -5.12 -0.71 7.58
C ARG A 39 -4.19 -1.21 8.69
N GLN A 40 -4.22 -2.49 9.04
CA GLN A 40 -3.36 -3.03 10.10
C GLN A 40 -1.92 -3.12 9.62
N ALA A 41 -1.69 -3.64 8.42
CA ALA A 41 -0.36 -3.71 7.83
C ALA A 41 0.23 -2.30 7.60
N MET A 42 -0.57 -1.37 7.08
CA MET A 42 -0.16 0.02 6.88
C MET A 42 0.28 0.67 8.21
N ALA A 43 -0.56 0.57 9.25
CA ALA A 43 -0.23 1.12 10.57
C ALA A 43 1.01 0.47 11.20
N ALA A 44 1.14 -0.87 11.11
CA ALA A 44 2.28 -1.60 11.66
C ALA A 44 3.61 -1.29 10.96
N ALA A 45 3.58 -0.82 9.71
CA ALA A 45 4.75 -0.36 8.96
C ALA A 45 4.96 1.17 9.02
N GLY A 46 4.08 1.91 9.71
CA GLY A 46 4.15 3.38 9.75
C GLY A 46 3.83 4.04 8.40
N LEU A 47 3.09 3.36 7.53
CA LEU A 47 2.70 3.80 6.21
C LEU A 47 1.28 4.37 6.21
N ARG A 48 0.99 5.20 5.20
CA ARG A 48 -0.36 5.66 4.89
C ARG A 48 -0.66 5.34 3.43
N PRO A 49 -1.91 4.99 3.08
CA PRO A 49 -2.29 4.82 1.68
C PRO A 49 -2.01 6.07 0.84
N THR A 50 -1.89 5.88 -0.47
CA THR A 50 -1.73 7.01 -1.40
C THR A 50 -2.99 7.88 -1.45
N GLN A 51 -2.84 9.17 -1.77
CA GLN A 51 -4.00 10.07 -1.90
C GLN A 51 -4.95 9.60 -2.99
N ARG A 52 -4.42 9.07 -4.10
CA ARG A 52 -5.21 8.49 -5.19
C ARG A 52 -6.08 7.33 -4.70
N PHE A 53 -5.52 6.45 -3.87
CA PHE A 53 -6.27 5.34 -3.30
C PHE A 53 -7.37 5.83 -2.35
N GLU A 54 -7.06 6.76 -1.45
CA GLU A 54 -8.04 7.33 -0.52
C GLU A 54 -9.19 8.02 -1.26
N LEU A 55 -8.89 8.84 -2.27
CA LEU A 55 -9.91 9.50 -3.08
C LEU A 55 -10.79 8.49 -3.83
N SER A 56 -10.19 7.45 -4.40
CA SER A 56 -10.93 6.37 -5.07
C SER A 56 -11.89 5.67 -4.11
N GLN A 57 -11.45 5.37 -2.88
CA GLN A 57 -12.30 4.79 -1.83
C GLN A 57 -13.42 5.74 -1.41
N MET A 58 -13.13 7.04 -1.24
CA MET A 58 -14.14 8.04 -0.88
C MET A 58 -15.23 8.15 -1.95
N LEU A 59 -14.85 8.18 -3.23
CA LEU A 59 -15.79 8.24 -4.35
C LEU A 59 -16.57 6.93 -4.53
N GLY A 60 -15.91 5.78 -4.32
CA GLY A 60 -16.56 4.47 -4.39
C GLY A 60 -17.63 4.25 -3.32
N ASN A 61 -17.49 4.89 -2.15
CA ASN A 61 -18.47 4.81 -1.07
C ASN A 61 -19.70 5.72 -1.28
N LEU A 62 -19.70 6.57 -2.31
CA LEU A 62 -20.82 7.46 -2.65
C LEU A 62 -21.76 6.85 -3.71
N ALA A 63 -21.37 5.75 -4.35
CA ALA A 63 -22.16 5.00 -5.33
C ALA A 63 -22.92 3.85 -4.66
#